data_AF-A0A0A0YUC8-F1
#
_entry.id   AF-A0A0A0YUC8-F1
#
_cell.length_a   1.000
_cell.length_b   1.000
_cell.length_c   1.000
_cell.angle_alpha   90.00
_cell.angle_beta   90.00
_cell.angle_gamma   90.00
#
_symmetry.space_group_name_H-M   'P 1'
#
loop_
_entity.id
_entity.type
_entity.pdbx_description
1 polymer ?
#
loop_
_entity_poly.entity_id
_entity_poly.type
_entity_poly.pdbx_seq_one_letter_code
_entity_poly.pdbx_strand_id
1 'polypeptide(L)'
;SPTLFRVIRLARIGRILRLIKGAKGIRTLLFALMMSLPALFNIGLLLFLVMFIYAIFGMSNFAYVKKEAGINDMFNFETFGNSMICLFQITTSAGWDGLLAPILNSAPPDCDPRKV
;
A
#
# COMPACT_ATOMS: atom_id res chain seq x y z
N SER A 1 20.61 18.47 -0.21
CA SER A 1 20.72 17.02 0.08
C SER A 1 20.85 16.23 -1.23
N PRO A 2 21.54 15.08 -1.26
CA PRO A 2 21.65 14.23 -2.45
C PRO A 2 20.29 13.73 -2.97
N THR A 3 19.26 13.66 -2.12
CA THR A 3 17.87 13.34 -2.50
C THR A 3 17.22 14.45 -3.33
N LEU A 4 17.40 15.72 -2.97
CA LEU A 4 16.81 16.85 -3.68
C LEU A 4 17.33 16.96 -5.14
N PHE A 5 18.63 16.74 -5.34
CA PHE A 5 19.23 16.72 -6.69
C PHE A 5 18.66 15.58 -7.56
N ARG A 6 18.36 14.41 -6.98
CA ARG A 6 17.70 13.32 -7.71
C ARG A 6 16.27 13.71 -8.12
N VAL A 7 15.52 14.36 -7.23
CA VAL A 7 14.16 14.84 -7.53
C VAL A 7 14.15 15.89 -8.65
N ILE A 8 15.08 16.85 -8.64
CA ILE A 8 15.20 17.85 -9.73
C ILE A 8 15.54 17.16 -11.07
N ARG A 9 16.31 16.08 -11.04
CA ARG A 9 16.63 15.29 -12.25
C ARG A 9 15.38 14.60 -12.82
N LEU A 10 14.42 14.19 -11.99
CA LEU A 10 13.14 13.59 -12.43
C LEU A 10 12.29 14.57 -13.25
N ALA A 11 12.40 15.89 -13.03
CA ALA A 11 11.66 16.88 -13.83
C ALA A 11 11.96 16.80 -15.34
N ARG A 12 13.13 16.26 -15.72
CA ARG A 12 13.49 16.03 -17.13
C ARG A 12 12.60 14.97 -17.80
N ILE A 13 11.98 14.07 -17.04
CA ILE A 13 11.00 13.07 -17.53
C ILE A 13 9.76 13.77 -18.11
N GLY A 14 9.43 14.99 -17.67
CA GLY A 14 8.36 15.80 -18.25
C GLY A 14 8.54 16.10 -19.75
N ARG A 15 9.75 15.97 -20.30
CA ARG A 15 9.98 16.06 -21.76
C ARG A 15 9.33 14.89 -22.51
N ILE A 16 9.29 13.69 -21.92
CA ILE A 16 8.66 12.51 -22.51
C ILE A 16 7.14 12.71 -22.64
N LEU A 17 6.52 13.42 -21.70
CA LEU A 17 5.10 13.80 -21.78
C LEU A 17 4.77 14.67 -23.00
N ARG A 18 5.75 15.36 -23.61
CA ARG A 18 5.53 16.11 -24.86
C ARG A 18 5.27 15.19 -26.05
N LEU A 19 5.82 13.97 -26.06
CA LEU A 19 5.59 12.99 -27.13
C LEU A 19 4.11 12.58 -27.22
N ILE A 20 3.40 12.60 -26.08
CA ILE A 20 1.95 12.36 -26.00
C ILE A 20 1.16 13.36 -26.85
N LYS A 21 1.64 14.61 -27.02
CA LYS A 21 0.97 15.61 -27.86
C LYS A 21 0.92 15.21 -29.34
N GLY A 22 1.89 14.45 -29.83
CA GLY A 22 1.97 14.00 -31.23
C GLY A 22 1.14 12.74 -31.51
N ALA A 23 0.83 11.95 -30.49
CA ALA A 23 0.14 10.68 -30.64
C ALA A 23 -1.38 10.81 -30.38
N LYS A 24 -2.15 11.05 -31.45
CA LYS A 24 -3.61 11.26 -31.38
C LYS A 24 -4.35 10.11 -30.67
N GLY A 25 -3.96 8.86 -30.89
CA GLY A 25 -4.56 7.68 -30.23
C GLY A 25 -4.32 7.64 -28.72
N ILE A 26 -3.09 7.90 -28.28
CA ILE A 26 -2.74 7.95 -26.85
C ILE A 26 -3.50 9.09 -26.15
N ARG A 27 -3.64 10.25 -26.82
CA ARG A 27 -4.41 11.38 -26.28
C ARG A 27 -5.88 11.02 -26.02
N THR A 28 -6.52 10.27 -26.90
CA THR A 28 -7.91 9.83 -26.71
C THR A 28 -8.04 8.92 -25.48
N LEU A 29 -7.14 7.95 -25.32
CA LEU A 29 -7.12 7.06 -24.16
C LEU A 29 -6.90 7.81 -22.84
N LEU A 30 -5.94 8.75 -22.83
CA LEU A 30 -5.68 9.58 -21.64
C LEU A 30 -6.85 10.51 -21.32
N PHE A 31 -7.55 11.03 -22.34
CA PHE A 31 -8.74 11.84 -22.12
C PHE A 31 -9.89 11.01 -21.51
N ALA A 32 -10.11 9.80 -22.01
CA ALA A 32 -11.07 8.87 -21.42
C ALA A 32 -10.71 8.55 -19.96
N LEU A 33 -9.42 8.30 -19.67
CA LEU A 33 -8.94 8.12 -18.30
C LEU A 33 -9.26 9.34 -17.42
N MET A 34 -8.93 10.55 -17.88
CA MET A 34 -9.21 11.79 -17.15
C MET A 34 -10.70 12.01 -16.89
N MET A 35 -11.56 11.65 -17.85
CA MET A 35 -13.01 11.71 -17.68
C MET A 35 -13.52 10.71 -16.64
N SER A 36 -12.84 9.57 -16.45
CA SER A 36 -13.18 8.57 -15.42
C SER A 36 -12.62 8.90 -14.02
N LEU A 37 -11.65 9.82 -13.91
CA LEU A 37 -11.00 10.16 -12.64
C LEU A 37 -11.98 10.61 -11.53
N PRO A 38 -13.00 11.44 -11.79
CA PRO A 38 -13.94 11.84 -10.73
C PRO A 38 -14.69 10.66 -10.12
N ALA A 39 -15.11 9.69 -10.95
CA ALA A 39 -15.76 8.48 -10.48
C ALA A 39 -14.77 7.57 -9.73
N LEU A 40 -13.56 7.41 -10.26
CA LEU A 40 -12.49 6.64 -9.63
C LEU A 40 -12.10 7.24 -8.26
N PHE A 41 -12.11 8.56 -8.12
CA PHE A 41 -11.81 9.24 -6.86
C PHE A 41 -12.83 8.88 -5.78
N ASN A 42 -14.13 8.82 -6.11
CA ASN A 42 -15.16 8.42 -5.14
C ASN A 42 -14.97 6.97 -4.66
N ILE A 43 -14.68 6.06 -5.59
CA ILE A 43 -14.39 4.65 -5.25
C ILE A 43 -13.11 4.56 -4.43
N GLY A 44 -12.06 5.28 -4.82
CA GLY A 44 -10.78 5.33 -4.11
C GLY A 44 -10.92 5.92 -2.71
N LEU A 45 -11.78 6.91 -2.50
CA LEU A 45 -12.06 7.50 -1.19
C LEU A 45 -12.78 6.50 -0.27
N LEU A 46 -13.77 5.78 -0.81
CA LEU A 46 -14.44 4.70 -0.08
C LEU A 46 -13.46 3.60 0.30
N LEU A 47 -12.62 3.16 -0.65
CA LEU A 47 -11.59 2.17 -0.42
C LEU A 47 -10.57 2.63 0.64
N PHE A 48 -10.16 3.90 0.59
CA PHE A 48 -9.28 4.51 1.58
C PHE A 48 -9.91 4.52 2.98
N LEU A 49 -11.21 4.83 3.08
CA LEU A 49 -11.94 4.77 4.35
C LEU A 49 -11.96 3.34 4.92
N VAL A 50 -12.22 2.34 4.07
CA VAL A 50 -12.18 0.93 4.48
C VAL A 50 -10.78 0.56 4.97
N MET A 51 -9.73 0.88 4.20
CA MET A 51 -8.34 0.64 4.63
C MET A 51 -8.01 1.35 5.94
N PHE A 52 -8.49 2.58 6.15
CA PHE A 52 -8.28 3.32 7.39
C PHE A 52 -8.88 2.59 8.60
N ILE A 53 -10.13 2.14 8.50
CA ILE A 53 -10.80 1.40 9.58
C ILE A 53 -10.02 0.12 9.90
N TYR A 54 -9.67 -0.66 8.88
CA TYR A 54 -8.91 -1.90 9.07
C TYR A 54 -7.49 -1.67 9.57
N ALA A 55 -6.86 -0.53 9.27
CA ALA A 55 -5.55 -0.19 9.80
C ALA A 55 -5.60 -0.01 11.32
N ILE A 56 -6.61 0.72 11.82
CA ILE A 56 -6.80 0.92 13.25
C ILE A 56 -7.10 -0.41 13.97
N PHE A 57 -7.99 -1.22 13.40
CA PHE A 57 -8.27 -2.57 13.92
C PHE A 57 -7.02 -3.47 13.89
N GLY A 58 -6.26 -3.43 12.81
CA GLY A 58 -5.03 -4.21 12.67
C GLY A 58 -3.99 -3.84 13.72
N MET A 59 -3.81 -2.55 14.01
CA MET A 59 -2.88 -2.12 15.05
C MET A 59 -3.27 -2.60 16.44
N SER A 60 -4.55 -2.48 16.80
CA SER A 60 -4.98 -2.86 18.15
C SER A 60 -4.95 -4.37 18.39
N ASN A 61 -5.08 -5.19 17.35
CA ASN A 61 -5.15 -6.65 17.47
C ASN A 61 -3.85 -7.36 17.09
N PHE A 62 -3.10 -6.86 16.10
CA PHE A 62 -2.02 -7.60 15.44
C PHE A 62 -0.63 -6.95 15.59
N ALA A 63 -0.49 -5.85 16.34
CA ALA A 63 0.79 -5.17 16.52
C ALA A 63 1.90 -6.06 17.11
N TYR A 64 1.55 -6.98 18.02
CA TYR A 64 2.52 -7.81 18.75
C TYR A 64 2.59 -9.26 18.26
N VAL A 65 2.00 -9.53 17.10
CA VAL A 65 2.10 -10.85 16.47
C VAL A 65 3.56 -11.16 16.17
N LYS A 66 3.96 -12.41 16.35
CA LYS A 66 5.32 -12.86 16.07
C LYS A 66 5.67 -12.56 14.61
N LYS A 67 6.78 -11.85 14.39
CA LYS A 67 7.27 -11.48 13.06
C LYS A 67 7.77 -12.71 12.33
N GLU A 68 6.94 -13.26 11.44
CA GLU A 68 7.25 -14.40 10.58
C GLU A 68 6.60 -14.24 9.21
N ALA A 69 7.12 -14.99 8.23
CA ALA A 69 6.65 -14.99 6.84
C ALA A 69 6.54 -13.56 6.24
N GLY A 70 5.33 -13.01 6.18
CA GLY A 70 5.05 -11.68 5.62
C GLY A 70 5.14 -10.52 6.62
N ILE A 71 5.21 -10.79 7.94
CA ILE A 71 5.33 -9.76 8.98
C ILE A 71 6.81 -9.56 9.34
N ASN A 72 7.33 -8.35 9.12
CA ASN A 72 8.72 -7.96 9.43
C ASN A 72 8.81 -6.52 9.97
N ASP A 73 10.01 -5.96 10.10
CA ASP A 73 10.20 -4.62 10.69
C ASP A 73 9.63 -3.46 9.86
N MET A 74 9.39 -3.66 8.56
CA MET A 74 8.80 -2.66 7.66
C MET A 74 7.33 -2.94 7.34
N PHE A 75 6.96 -4.22 7.21
CA PHE A 75 5.60 -4.67 6.90
C PHE A 75 5.00 -5.33 8.15
N ASN A 76 4.35 -4.53 8.99
CA ASN A 76 3.69 -4.98 10.21
C ASN A 76 2.50 -4.08 10.57
N PHE A 77 1.81 -4.43 11.66
CA PHE A 77 0.71 -3.67 12.22
C PHE A 77 1.12 -2.88 13.48
N GLU A 78 2.41 -2.60 13.71
CA GLU A 78 2.86 -1.87 14.92
C GLU A 78 2.51 -0.37 14.85
N THR A 79 2.50 0.21 13.65
CA THR A 79 2.22 1.63 13.44
C THR A 79 1.18 1.83 12.33
N PHE A 80 0.56 3.02 12.32
CA PHE A 80 -0.47 3.34 11.34
C PHE A 80 0.07 3.32 9.91
N GLY A 81 1.26 3.88 9.69
CA GLY A 81 1.91 3.89 8.38
C GLY A 81 2.20 2.48 7.86
N ASN A 82 2.77 1.62 8.71
CA ASN A 82 3.07 0.23 8.33
C ASN A 82 1.78 -0.56 8.04
N SER A 83 0.75 -0.36 8.87
CA SER A 83 -0.56 -1.00 8.68
C SER A 83 -1.21 -0.60 7.36
N MET A 84 -1.14 0.69 7.00
CA MET A 84 -1.64 1.19 5.71
C MET A 84 -0.88 0.60 4.52
N ILE A 85 0.44 0.44 4.62
CA ILE A 85 1.24 -0.19 3.57
C ILE A 85 0.86 -1.68 3.41
N CYS A 86 0.68 -2.41 4.51
CA CYS A 86 0.25 -3.81 4.49
C CYS A 86 -1.15 -3.97 3.85
N LEU A 87 -2.11 -3.12 4.24
CA LEU A 87 -3.47 -3.16 3.68
C LEU A 87 -3.51 -2.73 2.22
N PHE A 88 -2.68 -1.78 1.81
CA PHE A 88 -2.52 -1.44 0.40
C PHE A 88 -2.03 -2.63 -0.42
N GLN A 89 -1.09 -3.42 0.11
CA GLN A 89 -0.62 -4.64 -0.54
C GLN A 89 -1.76 -5.69 -0.66
N ILE A 90 -2.48 -5.96 0.43
CA ILE A 90 -3.59 -6.94 0.44
C ILE A 90 -4.77 -6.50 -0.44
N THR A 91 -4.96 -5.20 -0.66
CA THR A 91 -6.00 -4.69 -1.58
C THR A 91 -5.80 -5.20 -3.01
N THR A 92 -4.55 -5.49 -3.40
CA THR A 92 -4.22 -6.13 -4.69
C THR A 92 -4.21 -7.67 -4.61
N SER A 93 -4.65 -8.23 -3.48
CA SER A 93 -4.60 -9.65 -3.13
C SER A 93 -3.19 -10.25 -3.14
N ALA A 94 -2.15 -9.43 -2.97
CA ALA A 94 -0.77 -9.88 -2.95
C ALA A 94 -0.27 -10.10 -1.50
N GLY A 95 0.34 -11.26 -1.23
CA GLY A 95 1.02 -11.56 0.04
C GLY A 95 0.12 -11.55 1.28
N TRP A 96 -1.20 -11.73 1.10
CA TRP A 96 -2.15 -11.85 2.21
C TRP A 96 -1.94 -13.13 3.02
N ASP A 97 -1.49 -14.18 2.36
CA ASP A 97 -1.14 -15.48 2.94
C ASP A 97 0.04 -15.35 3.91
N GLY A 98 1.07 -14.59 3.53
CA GLY A 98 2.23 -14.31 4.39
C GLY A 98 1.88 -13.45 5.61
N LEU A 99 0.90 -12.55 5.50
CA LEU A 99 0.40 -11.77 6.63
C LEU A 99 -0.52 -12.58 7.55
N LEU A 100 -1.30 -13.52 6.99
CA LEU A 100 -2.22 -14.35 7.75
C LEU A 100 -1.51 -15.47 8.53
N ALA A 101 -0.48 -16.09 7.95
CA ALA A 101 0.24 -17.21 8.56
C ALA A 101 0.66 -16.97 10.03
N PRO A 102 1.36 -15.88 10.39
CA PRO A 102 1.75 -15.64 11.78
C PRO A 102 0.57 -15.30 12.70
N ILE A 103 -0.55 -14.79 12.17
CA ILE A 103 -1.77 -14.46 12.94
C ILE A 103 -2.50 -15.73 13.37
N LEU A 104 -2.40 -16.82 12.61
CA LEU A 104 -3.02 -18.10 12.94
C LEU A 104 -2.31 -18.85 14.09
N ASN A 105 -1.06 -18.48 14.41
CA ASN A 105 -0.28 -19.11 15.47
C ASN A 105 -0.81 -18.72 16.86
N SER A 106 -1.30 -19.70 17.63
CA SER A 106 -1.99 -19.44 18.91
C SER A 106 -1.35 -20.08 20.15
N ALA A 107 -0.42 -21.03 19.99
CA ALA A 107 0.18 -21.76 21.10
C ALA A 107 1.66 -22.10 20.85
N PRO A 108 2.42 -22.45 21.91
CA PRO A 108 3.77 -23.00 21.76
C PRO A 108 3.76 -24.31 20.94
N PRO A 109 4.80 -24.59 20.12
CA PRO A 109 6.07 -23.85 19.99
C PRO A 109 6.02 -22.63 19.05
N ASP A 110 4.89 -22.38 18.40
CA ASP A 110 4.80 -21.40 17.32
C ASP A 110 4.79 -19.95 17.84
N CYS A 111 4.18 -19.70 19.00
CA CYS A 111 4.22 -18.40 19.67
C CYS A 111 4.32 -18.51 21.21
N ASP A 112 4.79 -17.44 21.87
CA ASP A 112 4.84 -17.34 23.34
C ASP A 112 3.72 -16.40 23.82
N PRO A 113 2.64 -16.94 24.43
CA PRO A 113 1.49 -16.15 24.88
C PRO A 113 1.79 -15.25 26.09
N ARG A 114 2.95 -15.41 26.73
CA ARG A 114 3.37 -14.62 27.90
C ARG A 114 4.52 -13.67 27.59
N LYS A 115 4.86 -13.50 26.31
CA LYS A 115 5.88 -12.55 25.88
C LYS A 115 5.38 -11.13 26.14
N VAL A 116 5.97 -10.50 27.16
CA VAL A 116 5.74 -9.10 27.55
C VAL A 116 6.48 -8.17 26.60
#